data_AF-F9Y781-F1
#
_entry.id   AF-F9Y781-F1
#
_cell.length_a   1.000
_cell.length_b   1.000
_cell.length_c   1.000
_cell.angle_alpha   90.00
_cell.angle_beta   90.00
_cell.angle_gamma   90.00
#
_symmetry.space_group_name_H-M   'P 1'
#
loop_
_entity.id
_entity.type
_entity.pdbx_description
1 polymer ?
#
loop_
_entity_poly.entity_id
_entity_poly.type
_entity_poly.pdbx_seq_one_letter_code
_entity_poly.pdbx_strand_id
1 'polypeptide(L)'
;MTLPGLLHYFPRKTDLLLAILEDRDRATNELIADAGPSWAANREGLRKLVRRNVQIPHIVQMFSTLNSESLGKCHPARDWFEARSHYVRDGIAAALRHAQDAGEFRKDFDPDVVATEVAATMDGLQVWWLRMPDRVDLIQQFDDYLDRLDRSLAV
;
A
#
# COMPACT_ATOMS: atom_id res chain seq x y z
N MET A 1 11.07 26.38 8.22
CA MET A 1 12.29 26.13 7.40
C MET A 1 12.26 27.01 6.16
N THR A 2 13.41 27.45 5.66
CA THR A 2 13.52 28.22 4.41
C THR A 2 14.07 27.35 3.28
N LEU A 3 13.78 27.70 2.02
CA LEU A 3 14.22 26.94 0.83
C LEU A 3 15.74 26.64 0.79
N PRO A 4 16.64 27.57 1.20
CA PRO A 4 18.08 27.26 1.28
C PRO A 4 18.43 26.27 2.39
N GLY A 5 17.71 26.29 3.51
CA GLY A 5 17.91 25.33 4.61
C GLY A 5 17.47 23.91 4.23
N LEU A 6 16.43 23.78 3.39
CA LEU A 6 15.94 22.49 2.88
C LEU A 6 16.93 21.86 1.87
N LEU A 7 17.55 22.68 1.01
CA LEU A 7 18.54 22.24 0.02
C LEU A 7 19.90 21.86 0.64
N HIS A 8 20.20 22.32 1.85
CA HIS A 8 21.38 21.88 2.59
C HIS A 8 21.27 20.42 3.05
N TYR A 9 20.06 19.97 3.41
CA TYR A 9 19.78 18.56 3.75
C TYR A 9 19.51 17.69 2.53
N PHE A 10 18.94 18.27 1.47
CA PHE A 10 18.62 17.58 0.22
C PHE A 10 19.25 18.31 -0.97
N PRO A 11 20.50 17.94 -1.34
CA PRO A 11 21.24 18.62 -2.40
C PRO A 11 20.50 18.62 -3.74
N ARG A 12 19.61 17.65 -3.97
CA ARG A 12 18.74 17.57 -5.15
C ARG A 12 17.29 17.48 -4.71
N LYS A 13 16.38 18.06 -5.51
CA LYS A 13 14.92 17.93 -5.36
C LYS A 13 14.48 16.47 -5.24
N THR A 14 15.21 15.57 -5.90
CA THR A 14 15.05 14.12 -5.83
C THR A 14 15.27 13.54 -4.43
N ASP A 15 16.29 14.02 -3.72
CA ASP A 15 16.65 13.50 -2.40
C ASP A 15 15.57 13.89 -1.37
N LEU A 16 15.01 15.10 -1.51
CA LEU A 16 13.86 15.55 -0.74
C LEU A 16 12.62 14.69 -1.02
N LEU A 17 12.38 14.37 -2.30
CA LEU A 17 11.26 13.53 -2.71
C LEU A 17 11.34 12.14 -2.08
N LEU A 18 12.51 11.50 -2.16
CA LEU A 18 12.76 10.19 -1.57
C LEU A 18 12.60 10.23 -0.04
N ALA A 19 13.11 11.25 0.63
CA ALA A 19 12.95 11.37 2.08
C ALA A 19 11.49 11.58 2.52
N ILE A 20 10.69 12.32 1.75
CA ILE A 20 9.24 12.45 1.99
C ILE A 20 8.54 11.10 1.78
N LEU A 21 8.94 10.35 0.75
CA LEU A 21 8.42 9.01 0.48
C LEU A 21 8.77 8.04 1.63
N GLU A 22 10.02 8.04 2.10
CA GLU A 22 10.49 7.24 3.23
C GLU A 22 9.78 7.58 4.55
N ASP A 23 9.58 8.86 4.86
CA ASP A 23 8.87 9.29 6.07
C ASP A 23 7.41 8.82 6.08
N ARG A 24 6.73 8.95 4.93
CA ARG A 24 5.36 8.44 4.74
C ARG A 24 5.31 6.92 4.84
N ASP A 25 6.29 6.23 4.25
CA ASP A 25 6.30 4.78 4.19
C ASP A 25 6.66 4.14 5.53
N ARG A 26 7.55 4.75 6.33
CA ARG A 26 7.84 4.28 7.69
C ARG A 26 6.58 4.11 8.54
N ALA A 27 5.74 5.14 8.59
CA ALA A 27 4.48 5.08 9.33
C ALA A 27 3.45 4.10 8.74
N THR A 28 3.62 3.70 7.47
CA THR A 28 2.78 2.69 6.80
C THR A 28 3.31 1.28 7.08
N ASN A 29 4.63 1.10 7.04
CA ASN A 29 5.33 -0.16 7.27
C ASN A 29 5.26 -0.57 8.74
N GLU A 30 5.27 0.37 9.69
CA GLU A 30 5.02 0.08 11.11
C GLU A 30 3.66 -0.60 11.32
N LEU A 31 2.61 -0.15 10.64
CA LEU A 31 1.27 -0.75 10.73
C LEU A 31 1.18 -2.15 10.14
N ILE A 32 2.00 -2.45 9.12
CA ILE A 32 2.05 -3.76 8.45
C ILE A 32 2.96 -4.72 9.23
N ALA A 33 4.12 -4.24 9.70
CA ALA A 33 5.08 -5.03 10.47
C ALA A 33 4.51 -5.50 11.82
N ASP A 34 3.71 -4.66 12.48
CA ASP A 34 3.06 -4.99 13.75
C ASP A 34 1.88 -5.95 13.61
N ALA A 35 1.43 -6.26 12.39
CA ALA A 35 0.28 -7.13 12.17
C ALA A 35 0.58 -8.60 12.56
N GLY A 36 1.83 -9.05 12.49
CA GLY A 36 2.16 -10.46 12.72
C GLY A 36 1.84 -11.37 11.52
N PRO A 37 2.01 -12.70 11.64
CA PRO A 37 2.06 -13.60 10.49
C PRO A 37 0.68 -14.02 9.95
N SER A 38 -0.40 -13.86 10.72
CA SER A 38 -1.72 -14.35 10.31
C SER A 38 -2.39 -13.45 9.28
N TRP A 39 -3.21 -14.05 8.41
CA TRP A 39 -4.02 -13.29 7.45
C TRP A 39 -4.98 -12.33 8.17
N ALA A 40 -5.66 -12.78 9.22
CA ALA A 40 -6.60 -11.96 9.98
C ALA A 40 -5.96 -10.67 10.50
N ALA A 41 -4.73 -10.75 10.98
CA ALA A 41 -4.04 -9.59 11.52
C ALA A 41 -3.49 -8.68 10.40
N ASN A 42 -2.97 -9.24 9.31
CA ASN A 42 -2.61 -8.47 8.11
C ASN A 42 -3.81 -7.72 7.53
N ARG A 43 -4.98 -8.36 7.49
CA ARG A 43 -6.24 -7.74 7.06
C ARG A 43 -6.61 -6.55 7.92
N GLU A 44 -6.46 -6.64 9.24
CA GLU A 44 -6.67 -5.48 10.11
C GLU A 44 -5.60 -4.39 9.91
N GLY A 45 -4.35 -4.75 9.64
CA GLY A 45 -3.31 -3.81 9.23
C GLY A 45 -3.68 -3.02 7.97
N LEU A 46 -4.17 -3.71 6.94
CA LEU A 46 -4.64 -3.09 5.70
C LEU A 46 -5.83 -2.15 5.94
N ARG A 47 -6.77 -2.51 6.82
CA ARG A 47 -7.89 -1.63 7.21
C ARG A 47 -7.42 -0.39 7.97
N LYS A 48 -6.51 -0.54 8.92
CA LYS A 48 -5.89 0.59 9.63
C LYS A 48 -5.18 1.53 8.67
N LEU A 49 -4.46 0.98 7.68
CA LEU A 49 -3.80 1.75 6.64
C LEU A 49 -4.81 2.58 5.84
N VAL A 50 -5.91 1.98 5.40
CA VAL A 50 -6.95 2.70 4.65
C VAL A 50 -7.62 3.79 5.50
N ARG A 51 -7.95 3.51 6.77
CA ARG A 51 -8.49 4.52 7.69
C ARG A 51 -7.54 5.70 7.88
N ARG A 52 -6.23 5.44 7.98
CA ARG A 52 -5.19 6.47 8.04
C ARG A 52 -5.15 7.29 6.75
N ASN A 53 -5.18 6.64 5.59
CA ASN A 53 -5.10 7.32 4.29
C ASN A 53 -6.22 8.35 4.09
N VAL A 54 -7.44 8.06 4.55
CA VAL A 54 -8.57 9.00 4.51
C VAL A 54 -8.30 10.27 5.33
N GLN A 55 -7.48 10.20 6.38
CA GLN A 55 -7.12 11.38 7.19
C GLN A 55 -6.06 12.27 6.52
N ILE A 56 -5.36 11.78 5.49
CA ILE A 56 -4.25 12.47 4.83
C ILE A 56 -4.38 12.47 3.28
N PRO A 57 -5.51 12.94 2.71
CA PRO A 57 -5.81 12.85 1.27
C PRO A 57 -4.72 13.46 0.38
N HIS A 58 -4.15 14.59 0.78
CA HIS A 58 -3.10 15.28 0.04
C HIS A 58 -1.80 14.46 -0.05
N ILE A 59 -1.48 13.69 0.98
CA ILE A 59 -0.33 12.77 0.99
C ILE A 59 -0.60 11.56 0.09
N VAL A 60 -1.82 11.02 0.13
CA VAL A 60 -2.24 9.94 -0.78
C VAL A 60 -2.13 10.41 -2.23
N GLN A 61 -2.68 11.58 -2.55
CA GLN A 61 -2.61 12.17 -3.89
C GLN A 61 -1.18 12.36 -4.39
N MET A 62 -0.31 12.97 -3.57
CA MET A 62 1.10 13.16 -3.91
C MET A 62 1.78 11.83 -4.23
N PHE A 63 1.59 10.82 -3.39
CA PHE A 63 2.19 9.50 -3.60
C PHE A 63 1.63 8.79 -4.84
N SER A 64 0.32 8.80 -5.08
CA SER A 64 -0.25 8.21 -6.30
C SER A 64 0.29 8.88 -7.57
N THR A 65 0.52 10.20 -7.50
CA THR A 65 1.14 10.96 -8.60
C THR A 65 2.59 10.51 -8.81
N LEU A 66 3.39 10.48 -7.75
CA LEU A 66 4.80 10.06 -7.83
C LEU A 66 4.96 8.59 -8.24
N ASN A 67 4.07 7.72 -7.78
CA ASN A 67 4.02 6.32 -8.21
C ASN A 67 3.85 6.26 -9.74
N SER A 68 2.88 7.01 -10.27
CA SER A 68 2.61 7.08 -11.71
C SER A 68 3.77 7.68 -12.52
N GLU A 69 4.38 8.76 -12.03
CA GLU A 69 5.55 9.40 -12.66
C GLU A 69 6.78 8.47 -12.66
N SER A 70 6.92 7.63 -11.62
CA SER A 70 8.03 6.69 -11.45
C SER A 70 8.09 5.58 -12.50
N LEU A 71 6.99 5.35 -13.24
CA LEU A 71 6.94 4.43 -14.38
C LEU A 71 7.84 4.89 -15.55
N GLY A 72 8.24 6.16 -15.59
CA GLY A 72 9.20 6.67 -16.56
C GLY A 72 10.58 6.01 -16.40
N LYS A 73 11.18 5.54 -17.51
CA LYS A 73 12.43 4.74 -17.49
C LYS A 73 13.59 5.37 -16.71
N CYS A 74 13.68 6.70 -16.70
CA CYS A 74 14.74 7.47 -16.06
C CYS A 74 14.25 8.24 -14.81
N HIS A 75 13.07 7.90 -14.28
CA HIS A 75 12.54 8.57 -13.11
C HIS A 75 13.37 8.18 -11.87
N PRO A 76 13.86 9.13 -11.07
CA PRO A 76 14.79 8.81 -10.01
C PRO A 76 14.16 8.07 -8.82
N ALA A 77 12.83 8.11 -8.68
CA ALA A 77 12.10 7.35 -7.65
C ALA A 77 11.73 5.92 -8.08
N ARG A 78 12.07 5.51 -9.32
CA ARG A 78 11.67 4.20 -9.86
C ARG A 78 12.06 3.04 -8.95
N ASP A 79 13.35 2.95 -8.61
CA ASP A 79 13.89 1.85 -7.81
C ASP A 79 13.24 1.80 -6.41
N TRP A 80 12.93 2.97 -5.85
CA TRP A 80 12.23 3.07 -4.56
C TRP A 80 10.80 2.51 -4.63
N PHE A 81 10.03 2.91 -5.65
CA PHE A 81 8.67 2.40 -5.84
C PHE A 81 8.64 0.91 -6.20
N GLU A 82 9.64 0.42 -6.95
CA GLU A 82 9.81 -1.00 -7.25
C GLU A 82 10.09 -1.81 -5.97
N ALA A 83 11.09 -1.40 -5.19
CA ALA A 83 11.43 -2.06 -3.91
C ALA A 83 10.25 -2.06 -2.94
N ARG A 84 9.52 -0.94 -2.84
CA ARG A 84 8.32 -0.84 -2.01
C ARG A 84 7.21 -1.77 -2.48
N SER A 85 6.97 -1.83 -3.80
CA SER A 85 5.93 -2.70 -4.36
C SER A 85 6.22 -4.17 -4.10
N HIS A 86 7.49 -4.58 -4.16
CA HIS A 86 7.93 -5.91 -3.74
C HIS A 86 7.67 -6.14 -2.25
N TYR A 87 8.13 -5.23 -1.37
CA TYR A 87 7.94 -5.36 0.07
C TYR A 87 6.46 -5.55 0.47
N VAL A 88 5.56 -4.73 -0.08
CA VAL A 88 4.13 -4.83 0.23
C VAL A 88 3.54 -6.14 -0.28
N ARG A 89 3.86 -6.55 -1.51
CA ARG A 89 3.34 -7.80 -2.10
C ARG A 89 3.84 -9.01 -1.33
N ASP A 90 5.13 -9.04 -0.98
CA ASP A 90 5.75 -10.15 -0.25
C ASP A 90 5.14 -10.33 1.14
N GLY A 91 4.84 -9.23 1.84
CA GLY A 91 4.15 -9.25 3.13
C GLY A 91 2.75 -9.85 3.05
N ILE A 92 1.94 -9.38 2.09
CA ILE A 92 0.57 -9.90 1.88
C ILE A 92 0.61 -11.37 1.46
N ALA A 93 1.50 -11.74 0.54
CA ALA A 93 1.65 -13.11 0.07
C ALA A 93 2.12 -14.06 1.17
N ALA A 94 3.00 -13.59 2.08
CA ALA A 94 3.43 -14.37 3.23
C ALA A 94 2.26 -14.68 4.19
N ALA A 95 1.38 -13.71 4.44
CA ALA A 95 0.20 -13.91 5.28
C ALA A 95 -0.81 -14.88 4.65
N LEU A 96 -1.00 -14.80 3.33
CA LEU A 96 -1.84 -15.72 2.55
C LEU A 96 -1.28 -17.16 2.57
N ARG A 97 0.03 -17.33 2.37
CA ARG A 97 0.71 -18.64 2.51
C ARG A 97 0.53 -19.21 3.90
N HIS A 98 0.70 -18.39 4.94
CA HIS A 98 0.48 -18.81 6.32
C HIS A 98 -0.95 -19.32 6.55
N ALA A 99 -1.97 -18.65 6.01
CA ALA A 99 -3.36 -19.09 6.09
C ALA A 99 -3.62 -20.40 5.32
N GLN A 100 -2.96 -20.62 4.17
CA GLN A 100 -3.01 -21.90 3.46
C GLN A 100 -2.37 -23.04 4.28
N ASP A 101 -1.23 -22.77 4.91
CA ASP A 101 -0.52 -23.75 5.75
C ASP A 101 -1.31 -24.10 7.02
N ALA A 102 -2.01 -23.12 7.59
CA ALA A 102 -2.92 -23.31 8.73
C ALA A 102 -4.25 -24.00 8.35
N GLY A 103 -4.54 -24.18 7.06
CA GLY A 103 -5.79 -24.78 6.58
C GLY A 103 -7.00 -23.86 6.65
N GLU A 104 -6.79 -22.55 6.83
CA GLU A 104 -7.85 -21.54 6.82
C GLU A 104 -8.31 -21.24 5.39
N PHE A 105 -7.38 -21.29 4.43
CA PHE A 105 -7.62 -21.03 3.01
C PHE A 105 -7.31 -22.24 2.14
N ARG A 106 -8.03 -22.36 1.02
CA ARG A 106 -7.80 -23.39 0.01
C ARG A 106 -6.41 -23.23 -0.64
N LYS A 107 -5.88 -24.33 -1.19
CA LYS A 107 -4.48 -24.40 -1.69
C LYS A 107 -4.33 -24.27 -3.21
N ASP A 108 -5.41 -23.98 -3.93
CA ASP A 108 -5.45 -23.98 -5.40
C ASP A 108 -5.20 -22.60 -6.04
N PHE A 109 -4.98 -21.56 -5.23
CA PHE A 109 -4.59 -20.22 -5.70
C PHE A 109 -3.14 -19.92 -5.38
N ASP A 110 -2.52 -19.08 -6.21
CA ASP A 110 -1.19 -18.53 -6.01
C ASP A 110 -1.27 -17.30 -5.08
N PRO A 111 -0.67 -17.36 -3.88
CA PRO A 111 -0.64 -16.23 -2.94
C PRO A 111 -0.02 -14.95 -3.51
N ASP A 112 0.96 -15.05 -4.41
CA ASP A 112 1.64 -13.90 -4.99
C ASP A 112 0.75 -13.18 -6.02
N VAL A 113 -0.12 -13.93 -6.71
CA VAL A 113 -1.15 -13.37 -7.61
C VAL A 113 -2.21 -12.63 -6.79
N VAL A 114 -2.74 -13.25 -5.74
CA VAL A 114 -3.76 -12.64 -4.88
C VAL A 114 -3.20 -11.42 -4.13
N ALA A 115 -1.96 -11.47 -3.67
CA ALA A 115 -1.31 -10.31 -3.05
C ALA A 115 -1.22 -9.11 -3.99
N THR A 116 -0.96 -9.37 -5.27
CA THR A 116 -0.96 -8.33 -6.32
C THR A 116 -2.35 -7.74 -6.52
N GLU A 117 -3.39 -8.58 -6.51
CA GLU A 117 -4.78 -8.15 -6.61
C GLU A 117 -5.19 -7.22 -5.45
N VAL A 118 -4.83 -7.57 -4.22
CA VAL A 118 -5.11 -6.77 -3.02
C VAL A 118 -4.45 -5.39 -3.12
N ALA A 119 -3.15 -5.35 -3.46
CA ALA A 119 -2.41 -4.11 -3.61
C ALA A 119 -2.99 -3.23 -4.73
N ALA A 120 -3.25 -3.83 -5.91
CA ALA A 120 -3.81 -3.13 -7.06
C ALA A 120 -5.22 -2.57 -6.77
N THR A 121 -6.05 -3.31 -6.04
CA THR A 121 -7.39 -2.85 -5.64
C THR A 121 -7.31 -1.64 -4.72
N MET A 122 -6.41 -1.67 -3.72
CA MET A 122 -6.20 -0.52 -2.84
C MET A 122 -5.74 0.72 -3.63
N ASP A 123 -4.74 0.58 -4.50
CA ASP A 123 -4.20 1.69 -5.31
C ASP A 123 -5.28 2.27 -6.25
N GLY A 124 -6.05 1.41 -6.91
CA GLY A 124 -7.15 1.82 -7.79
C GLY A 124 -8.26 2.55 -7.03
N LEU A 125 -8.70 2.02 -5.89
CA LEU A 125 -9.73 2.66 -5.07
C LEU A 125 -9.29 4.02 -4.55
N GLN A 126 -8.02 4.19 -4.17
CA GLN A 126 -7.48 5.49 -3.76
C GLN A 126 -7.60 6.54 -4.86
N VAL A 127 -7.28 6.18 -6.11
CA VAL A 127 -7.42 7.09 -7.26
C VAL A 127 -8.88 7.46 -7.49
N TRP A 128 -9.80 6.49 -7.42
CA TRP A 128 -11.23 6.74 -7.59
C TRP A 128 -11.82 7.59 -6.47
N TRP A 129 -11.43 7.33 -5.22
CA TRP A 129 -11.81 8.12 -4.05
C TRP A 129 -11.33 9.57 -4.16
N LEU A 130 -10.06 9.79 -4.54
CA LEU A 130 -9.52 11.13 -4.76
C LEU A 130 -10.27 11.88 -5.88
N ARG A 131 -10.76 11.16 -6.90
CA ARG A 131 -11.48 11.74 -8.04
C ARG A 131 -12.94 12.08 -7.71
N MET A 132 -13.60 11.21 -6.96
CA MET A 132 -15.04 11.28 -6.69
C MET A 132 -15.34 10.95 -5.23
N PRO A 133 -14.91 11.81 -4.28
CA PRO A 133 -15.04 11.52 -2.85
C PRO A 133 -16.50 11.39 -2.39
N ASP A 134 -17.45 11.99 -3.13
CA ASP A 134 -18.90 11.90 -2.83
C ASP A 134 -19.54 10.59 -3.34
N ARG A 135 -18.82 9.78 -4.12
CA ARG A 135 -19.33 8.54 -4.72
C ARG A 135 -18.57 7.29 -4.30
N VAL A 136 -17.32 7.46 -3.89
CA VAL A 136 -16.44 6.35 -3.56
C VAL A 136 -16.08 6.47 -2.09
N ASP A 137 -16.56 5.53 -1.29
CA ASP A 137 -16.14 5.38 0.09
C ASP A 137 -14.96 4.41 0.13
N LEU A 138 -13.75 4.96 0.30
CA LEU A 138 -12.52 4.18 0.29
C LEU A 138 -12.49 3.12 1.40
N ILE A 139 -13.01 3.45 2.60
CA ILE A 139 -12.99 2.53 3.74
C ILE A 139 -13.97 1.39 3.47
N GLN A 140 -15.23 1.73 3.19
CA GLN A 140 -16.28 0.73 3.00
C GLN A 140 -15.98 -0.18 1.81
N GLN A 141 -15.60 0.37 0.66
CA GLN A 141 -15.43 -0.44 -0.55
C GLN A 141 -14.20 -1.35 -0.49
N PHE A 142 -13.12 -0.91 0.18
CA PHE A 142 -11.97 -1.78 0.40
C PHE A 142 -12.27 -2.85 1.43
N ASP A 143 -13.06 -2.54 2.47
CA ASP A 143 -13.53 -3.54 3.43
C ASP A 143 -14.41 -4.60 2.77
N ASP A 144 -15.38 -4.17 1.96
CA ASP A 144 -16.26 -5.06 1.20
C ASP A 144 -15.45 -5.94 0.23
N TYR A 145 -14.38 -5.41 -0.34
CA TYR A 145 -13.46 -6.17 -1.18
C TYR A 145 -12.75 -7.27 -0.39
N LEU A 146 -12.15 -6.94 0.76
CA LEU A 146 -11.48 -7.92 1.62
C LEU A 146 -12.45 -8.99 2.11
N ASP A 147 -13.69 -8.62 2.44
CA ASP A 147 -14.74 -9.55 2.84
C ASP A 147 -15.14 -10.54 1.73
N ARG A 148 -15.23 -10.04 0.49
CA ARG A 148 -15.47 -10.90 -0.68
C ARG A 148 -14.28 -11.81 -0.93
N LEU A 149 -13.07 -11.28 -0.81
CA LEU A 149 -11.84 -12.03 -0.97
C LEU A 149 -11.77 -13.18 0.04
N ASP A 150 -11.98 -12.92 1.33
CA ASP A 150 -11.98 -13.93 2.40
C ASP A 150 -12.96 -15.08 2.09
N ARG A 151 -14.22 -14.74 1.78
CA ARG A 151 -15.23 -15.75 1.40
C ARG A 151 -14.83 -16.53 0.15
N SER A 152 -14.14 -15.87 -0.77
CA SER A 152 -13.65 -16.48 -1.98
C SER A 152 -12.38 -17.28 -1.79
N LEU A 153 -11.71 -17.29 -0.64
CA LEU A 153 -10.48 -18.07 -0.39
C LEU A 153 -10.64 -19.13 0.70
N ALA A 154 -11.69 -19.02 1.53
CA ALA A 154 -12.04 -20.00 2.55
C ALA A 154 -12.23 -21.41 1.98
N VAL A 155 -11.95 -22.41 2.84
CA VAL A 155 -12.16 -23.85 2.57
C VAL A 155 -13.64 -24.19 2.54
#